data_AF-A0A7S0TLR7-F1
#
_entry.id   AF-A0A7S0TLR7-F1
#
_cell.length_a   1.000
_cell.length_b   1.000
_cell.length_c   1.000
_cell.angle_alpha   90.00
_cell.angle_beta   90.00
_cell.angle_gamma   90.00
#
_symmetry.space_group_name_H-M   'P 1'
#
loop_
_entity.id
_entity.type
_entity.pdbx_description
1 polymer ?
#
loop_
_entity_poly.entity_id
_entity_poly.type
_entity_poly.pdbx_seq_one_letter_code
_entity_poly.pdbx_strand_id
1 'polypeptide(L)'
;KAFLASLDKPLPPSRGVINAIPTVLGALCLTPTGCQVVEQAEPLKKLLGGLCSDKVVLYVQGSCPSNLGVQLEELMRHNPSLIDSCMAGCVDMSNQILSNLDTLAAGGSLSAAPSTPPLTRHSYLLCAVEFLGKLLEPLMSAAEHSRAFVRKGGIESLLRILAIKDLPPNFSRSDSGRFVVLVVGKIAFHTPSDVLGEVMSRMLNVLRGVQAAFSRAKVLEIAAAPEGAKGAAFAGGKELLLALELHTSLLSGIVGSFRGSSTGVEWESAAGTELVKVCAECYLALRLCSSALTQGGDGHNPLTTRETNGGAKLQSPIDTLPDDQISIVPPSAAA
;
A
#
# COMPACT_ATOMS: atom_id res chain seq x y z
N LYS A 1 32.67 -4.09 18.52
CA LYS A 1 31.84 -3.32 19.49
C LYS A 1 31.71 -1.84 19.13
N ALA A 2 32.79 -1.09 18.85
CA ALA A 2 32.71 0.34 18.51
C ALA A 2 31.76 0.66 17.33
N PHE A 3 31.81 -0.15 16.26
CA PHE A 3 30.88 -0.03 15.12
C PHE A 3 29.41 -0.18 15.55
N LEU A 4 29.06 -1.25 16.29
CA LEU A 4 27.69 -1.48 16.74
C LEU A 4 27.18 -0.36 17.65
N ALA A 5 28.04 0.16 18.55
CA ALA A 5 27.73 1.30 19.40
C ALA A 5 27.56 2.62 18.61
N SER A 6 28.12 2.71 17.40
CA SER A 6 27.92 3.89 16.56
C SER A 6 26.50 3.97 15.96
N LEU A 7 25.79 2.85 15.88
CA LEU A 7 24.40 2.79 15.39
C LEU A 7 23.39 3.34 16.41
N ASP A 8 23.80 3.56 17.66
CA ASP A 8 23.00 4.28 18.66
C ASP A 8 22.98 5.80 18.44
N LYS A 9 23.79 6.30 17.51
CA LYS A 9 23.85 7.71 17.12
C LYS A 9 23.02 7.95 15.84
N PRO A 10 22.62 9.21 15.57
CA PRO A 10 21.94 9.54 14.31
C PRO A 10 22.73 9.04 13.10
N LEU A 11 22.05 8.39 12.16
CA LEU A 11 22.69 7.87 10.96
C LEU A 11 23.28 9.02 10.12
N PRO A 12 24.48 8.82 9.56
CA PRO A 12 25.06 9.82 8.68
C PRO A 12 24.22 9.94 7.40
N PRO A 13 24.03 11.14 6.83
CA PRO A 13 23.30 11.36 5.58
C PRO A 13 24.15 10.92 4.36
N SER A 14 24.55 9.65 4.33
CA SER A 14 25.43 9.09 3.31
C SER A 14 24.94 7.72 2.87
N ARG A 15 24.50 7.62 1.61
CA ARG A 15 24.07 6.38 0.96
C ARG A 15 25.14 5.28 1.03
N GLY A 16 26.41 5.64 0.80
CA GLY A 16 27.52 4.68 0.80
C GLY A 16 27.70 4.04 2.18
N VAL A 17 27.80 4.86 3.23
CA VAL A 17 27.88 4.39 4.62
C VAL A 17 26.67 3.54 5.00
N ILE A 18 25.44 4.00 4.72
CA ILE A 18 24.22 3.25 5.08
C ILE A 18 24.18 1.90 4.37
N ASN A 19 24.48 1.87 3.08
CA ASN A 19 24.53 0.62 2.31
C ASN A 19 25.68 -0.30 2.73
N ALA A 20 26.76 0.19 3.34
CA ALA A 20 27.85 -0.67 3.81
C ALA A 20 27.51 -1.41 5.12
N ILE A 21 26.53 -0.94 5.90
CA ILE A 21 26.22 -1.48 7.22
C ILE A 21 25.87 -2.99 7.18
N PRO A 22 24.96 -3.49 6.32
CA PRO A 22 24.66 -4.92 6.28
C PRO A 22 25.87 -5.77 5.93
N THR A 23 26.74 -5.30 5.02
CA THR A 23 27.99 -5.99 4.68
C THR A 23 28.92 -6.12 5.89
N VAL A 24 29.06 -5.05 6.68
CA VAL A 24 29.85 -5.09 7.93
C VAL A 24 29.23 -6.04 8.95
N LEU A 25 27.91 -6.04 9.10
CA LEU A 25 27.21 -6.99 9.97
C LEU A 25 27.44 -8.43 9.50
N GLY A 26 27.37 -8.70 8.21
CA GLY A 26 27.64 -10.01 7.62
C GLY A 26 29.07 -10.47 7.92
N ALA A 27 30.06 -9.58 7.79
CA ALA A 27 31.44 -9.89 8.15
C ALA A 27 31.62 -10.19 9.65
N LEU A 28 30.91 -9.48 10.53
CA LEU A 28 30.91 -9.78 11.97
C LEU A 28 30.28 -11.15 12.26
N CYS A 29 29.28 -11.55 11.49
CA CYS A 29 28.61 -12.85 11.62
C CYS A 29 29.39 -14.04 11.03
N LEU A 30 30.62 -13.87 10.55
CA LEU A 30 31.44 -15.00 10.08
C LEU A 30 31.89 -15.95 11.21
N THR A 31 31.68 -15.58 12.47
CA THR A 31 31.98 -16.41 13.64
C THR A 31 30.78 -16.50 14.58
N PRO A 32 30.57 -17.63 15.29
CA PRO A 32 29.45 -17.77 16.24
C PRO A 32 29.42 -16.68 17.32
N THR A 33 30.58 -16.35 17.89
CA THR A 33 30.71 -15.25 18.86
C THR A 33 30.31 -13.90 18.25
N GLY A 34 30.67 -13.67 17.00
CA GLY A 34 30.30 -12.47 16.27
C GLY A 34 28.79 -12.38 16.01
N CYS A 35 28.15 -13.49 15.59
CA CYS A 35 26.69 -13.56 15.46
C CYS A 35 26.00 -13.20 16.77
N GLN A 36 26.41 -13.81 17.89
CA GLN A 36 25.82 -13.54 19.19
C GLN A 36 25.94 -12.06 19.61
N VAL A 37 27.09 -11.44 19.33
CA VAL A 37 27.30 -10.01 19.60
C VAL A 37 26.43 -9.12 18.72
N VAL A 38 26.21 -9.51 17.45
CA VAL A 38 25.32 -8.79 16.53
C VAL A 38 23.88 -8.91 16.99
N GLU A 39 23.40 -10.11 17.32
CA GLU A 39 22.03 -10.34 17.82
C GLU A 39 21.73 -9.52 19.07
N GLN A 40 22.62 -9.56 20.07
CA GLN A 40 22.47 -8.83 21.33
C GLN A 40 22.44 -7.31 21.15
N ALA A 41 23.08 -6.78 20.10
CA ALA A 41 23.15 -5.34 19.85
C ALA A 41 21.94 -4.79 19.09
N GLU A 42 21.06 -5.65 18.57
CA GLU A 42 19.90 -5.32 17.73
C GLU A 42 20.18 -4.25 16.63
N PRO A 43 21.25 -4.37 15.83
CA PRO A 43 21.69 -3.31 14.95
C PRO A 43 20.71 -3.02 13.80
N LEU A 44 19.93 -4.02 13.38
CA LEU A 44 18.93 -3.85 12.32
C LEU A 44 17.78 -2.96 12.77
N LYS A 45 17.31 -3.11 14.01
CA LYS A 45 16.29 -2.23 14.59
C LYS A 45 16.78 -0.77 14.64
N LYS A 46 18.03 -0.55 15.06
CA LYS A 46 18.66 0.77 15.13
C LYS A 46 18.83 1.39 13.75
N LEU A 47 19.32 0.61 12.79
CA LEU A 47 19.46 1.03 11.39
C LEU A 47 18.12 1.43 10.81
N LEU A 48 17.13 0.52 10.84
CA LEU A 48 15.83 0.72 10.19
C LEU A 48 15.06 1.89 10.82
N GLY A 49 15.06 2.02 12.16
CA GLY A 49 14.41 3.14 12.85
C GLY A 49 15.03 4.52 12.57
N GLY A 50 16.26 4.57 12.06
CA GLY A 50 16.92 5.82 11.66
C GLY A 50 16.59 6.27 10.24
N LEU A 51 16.16 5.36 9.35
CA LEU A 51 16.00 5.62 7.92
C LEU A 51 14.78 6.47 7.56
N CYS A 52 13.73 6.41 8.39
CA CYS A 52 12.51 7.21 8.20
C CYS A 52 12.57 8.59 8.86
N SER A 53 13.73 8.98 9.42
CA SER A 53 13.95 10.35 9.90
C SER A 53 13.97 11.35 8.74
N ASP A 54 13.54 12.58 9.01
CA ASP A 54 13.41 13.67 8.03
C ASP A 54 14.69 13.98 7.26
N LYS A 55 15.84 13.93 7.95
CA LYS A 55 17.15 14.14 7.34
C LYS A 55 17.48 12.97 6.44
N VAL A 56 17.46 11.76 6.99
CA VAL A 56 17.98 10.58 6.29
C VAL A 56 17.13 10.25 5.08
N VAL A 57 15.79 10.25 5.22
CA VAL A 57 14.86 9.77 4.19
C VAL A 57 15.09 10.46 2.85
N LEU A 58 15.41 11.76 2.83
CA LEU A 58 15.70 12.50 1.60
C LEU A 58 17.06 12.15 0.99
N TYR A 59 18.06 11.90 1.83
CA TYR A 59 19.40 11.51 1.37
C TYR A 59 19.46 10.08 0.87
N VAL A 60 18.61 9.18 1.36
CA VAL A 60 18.63 7.75 1.00
C VAL A 60 17.69 7.37 -0.15
N GLN A 61 17.27 8.35 -0.95
CA GLN A 61 16.48 8.12 -2.16
C GLN A 61 17.30 7.49 -3.31
N GLY A 62 16.63 7.14 -4.41
CA GLY A 62 17.25 6.56 -5.61
C GLY A 62 17.37 5.04 -5.52
N SER A 63 18.56 4.49 -5.83
CA SER A 63 18.86 3.06 -5.76
C SER A 63 19.26 2.56 -4.37
N CYS A 64 19.47 3.47 -3.42
CA CYS A 64 19.88 3.13 -2.05
C CYS A 64 18.91 2.17 -1.33
N PRO A 65 17.58 2.34 -1.36
CA PRO A 65 16.67 1.45 -0.63
C PRO A 65 16.68 0.03 -1.21
N SER A 66 16.66 -0.10 -2.55
CA SER A 66 16.73 -1.40 -3.22
C SER A 66 18.04 -2.12 -2.92
N ASN A 67 19.17 -1.41 -2.99
CA ASN A 67 20.49 -1.97 -2.64
C ASN A 67 20.57 -2.40 -1.17
N LEU A 68 19.98 -1.60 -0.27
CA LEU A 68 19.91 -1.94 1.14
C LEU A 68 19.07 -3.20 1.36
N GLY A 69 17.92 -3.30 0.68
CA GLY A 69 17.03 -4.45 0.77
C GLY A 69 17.68 -5.75 0.28
N VAL A 70 18.40 -5.71 -0.84
CA VAL A 70 19.16 -6.87 -1.34
C VAL A 70 20.23 -7.31 -0.34
N GLN A 71 20.98 -6.36 0.24
CA GLN A 71 22.02 -6.69 1.20
C GLN A 71 21.48 -7.22 2.53
N LEU A 72 20.35 -6.69 2.99
CA LEU A 72 19.66 -7.20 4.18
C LEU A 72 19.09 -8.60 3.93
N GLU A 73 18.55 -8.85 2.74
CA GLU A 73 18.09 -10.17 2.32
C GLU A 73 19.24 -11.20 2.35
N GLU A 74 20.38 -10.87 1.75
CA GLU A 74 21.57 -11.73 1.75
C GLU A 74 22.13 -11.95 3.17
N LEU A 75 22.17 -10.88 3.99
CA LEU A 75 22.57 -10.98 5.40
C LEU A 75 21.72 -11.99 6.16
N MET A 76 20.39 -11.88 6.02
CA MET A 76 19.44 -12.77 6.71
C MET A 76 19.43 -14.18 6.15
N ARG A 77 19.69 -14.36 4.84
CA ARG A 77 19.82 -15.68 4.22
C ARG A 77 20.94 -16.51 4.87
N HIS A 78 22.04 -15.85 5.22
CA HIS A 78 23.15 -16.47 5.95
C HIS A 78 22.98 -16.46 7.47
N ASN A 79 22.12 -15.58 8.00
CA ASN A 79 21.91 -15.39 9.43
C ASN A 79 20.40 -15.34 9.76
N PRO A 80 19.68 -16.48 9.71
CA PRO A 80 18.23 -16.49 9.82
C PRO A 80 17.69 -15.95 11.16
N SER A 81 18.49 -16.00 12.23
CA SER A 81 18.15 -15.41 13.54
C SER A 81 17.88 -13.90 13.48
N LEU A 82 18.38 -13.21 12.44
CA LEU A 82 18.17 -11.77 12.23
C LEU A 82 16.84 -11.45 11.52
N ILE A 83 16.15 -12.44 10.95
CA ILE A 83 14.89 -12.24 10.20
C ILE A 83 13.86 -11.53 11.07
N ASP A 84 13.67 -12.00 12.29
CA ASP A 84 12.65 -11.44 13.18
C ASP A 84 12.95 -9.99 13.58
N SER A 85 14.22 -9.66 13.80
CA SER A 85 14.65 -8.29 14.12
C SER A 85 14.50 -7.36 12.91
N CYS A 86 14.88 -7.83 11.71
CA CYS A 86 14.77 -7.07 10.48
C CYS A 86 13.31 -6.78 10.10
N MET A 87 12.46 -7.81 10.12
CA MET A 87 11.04 -7.65 9.80
C MET A 87 10.33 -6.77 10.82
N ALA A 88 10.67 -6.87 12.11
CA ALA A 88 10.15 -5.95 13.14
C ALA A 88 10.53 -4.51 12.82
N GLY A 89 11.81 -4.25 12.50
CA GLY A 89 12.27 -2.91 12.12
C GLY A 89 11.58 -2.37 10.87
N CYS A 90 11.24 -3.22 9.89
CA CYS A 90 10.48 -2.79 8.71
C CYS A 90 9.02 -2.40 9.05
N VAL A 91 8.38 -3.12 9.97
CA VAL A 91 7.04 -2.74 10.48
C VAL A 91 7.13 -1.46 11.30
N ASP A 92 8.14 -1.31 12.14
CA ASP A 92 8.40 -0.09 12.91
C ASP A 92 8.60 1.11 11.99
N MET A 93 9.31 0.96 10.88
CA MET A 93 9.44 1.99 9.85
C MET A 93 8.08 2.41 9.28
N SER A 94 7.24 1.45 8.90
CA SER A 94 5.88 1.72 8.39
C SER A 94 5.05 2.53 9.40
N ASN A 95 5.10 2.13 10.68
CA ASN A 95 4.43 2.84 11.77
C ASN A 95 5.02 4.23 12.03
N GLN A 96 6.34 4.38 11.91
CA GLN A 96 7.03 5.66 12.08
C GLN A 96 6.66 6.64 10.97
N ILE A 97 6.46 6.16 9.72
CA ILE A 97 5.95 6.99 8.62
C ILE A 97 4.59 7.57 9.01
N LEU A 98 3.65 6.74 9.50
CA LEU A 98 2.34 7.19 9.96
C LEU A 98 2.43 8.24 11.07
N SER A 99 3.25 7.98 12.10
CA SER A 99 3.46 8.93 13.21
C SER A 99 4.07 10.27 12.76
N ASN A 100 5.01 10.22 11.82
CA ASN A 100 5.65 11.43 11.30
C ASN A 100 4.68 12.25 10.43
N LEU A 101 3.81 11.58 9.68
CA LEU A 101 2.75 12.25 8.94
C LEU A 101 1.81 12.99 9.89
N ASP A 102 1.34 12.35 10.96
CA ASP A 102 0.47 12.98 11.96
C ASP A 102 1.11 14.21 12.61
N THR A 103 2.41 14.11 12.92
CA THR A 103 3.21 15.24 13.41
C THR A 103 3.23 16.40 12.42
N LEU A 104 3.47 16.12 11.14
CA LEU A 104 3.47 17.14 10.08
C LEU A 104 2.07 17.73 9.82
N ALA A 105 0.99 16.96 10.00
CA ALA A 105 -0.38 17.47 9.90
C ALA A 105 -0.74 18.41 11.05
N ALA A 106 -0.21 18.18 12.24
CA ALA A 106 -0.38 19.06 13.40
C ALA A 106 0.43 20.36 13.31
N GLY A 107 1.09 20.64 12.17
CA GLY A 107 1.98 21.80 12.00
C GLY A 107 3.33 21.62 12.71
N GLY A 108 3.64 20.41 13.18
CA GLY A 108 4.94 20.08 13.75
C GLY A 108 6.03 20.07 12.68
N SER A 109 7.27 20.29 13.13
CA SER A 109 8.46 20.09 12.30
C SER A 109 9.14 18.79 12.72
N LEU A 110 9.48 17.95 11.74
CA LEU A 110 10.36 16.81 11.99
C LEU A 110 11.83 17.24 12.17
N SER A 111 12.18 18.47 11.76
CA SER A 111 13.52 19.05 11.87
C SER A 111 13.67 19.96 13.07
N ALA A 112 14.77 19.76 13.82
CA ALA A 112 15.28 20.70 14.82
C ALA A 112 16.35 21.67 14.27
N ALA A 113 16.76 21.57 13.00
CA ALA A 113 17.87 22.34 12.43
C ALA A 113 17.40 23.38 11.38
N PRO A 114 17.88 24.63 11.44
CA PRO A 114 17.34 25.76 10.66
C PRO A 114 17.77 25.83 9.17
N SER A 115 18.65 24.95 8.69
CA SER A 115 19.32 25.11 7.37
C SER A 115 18.77 24.24 6.24
N THR A 116 17.76 23.41 6.47
CA THR A 116 17.11 22.58 5.44
C THR A 116 15.69 23.08 5.19
N PRO A 117 15.24 23.21 3.92
CA PRO A 117 13.87 23.60 3.63
C PRO A 117 12.89 22.63 4.31
N PRO A 118 11.81 23.13 4.93
CA PRO A 118 10.88 22.30 5.66
C PRO A 118 10.24 21.28 4.73
N LEU A 119 10.37 20.01 5.08
CA LEU A 119 9.79 18.92 4.30
C LEU A 119 8.27 18.93 4.50
N THR A 120 7.51 19.08 3.42
CA THR A 120 6.05 19.06 3.48
C THR A 120 5.54 17.65 3.78
N ARG A 121 4.33 17.55 4.36
CA ARG A 121 3.65 16.25 4.61
C ARG A 121 3.59 15.39 3.35
N HIS A 122 3.23 15.98 2.21
CA HIS A 122 3.14 15.26 0.93
C HIS A 122 4.49 14.77 0.42
N SER A 123 5.53 15.61 0.44
CA SER A 123 6.86 15.20 -0.01
C SER A 123 7.46 14.13 0.91
N TYR A 124 7.22 14.23 2.22
CA TYR A 124 7.64 13.18 3.15
C TYR A 124 6.93 11.86 2.86
N LEU A 125 5.60 11.88 2.71
CA LEU A 125 4.80 10.69 2.39
C LEU A 125 5.37 9.95 1.18
N LEU A 126 5.54 10.66 0.06
CA LEU A 126 5.99 10.04 -1.19
C LEU A 126 7.39 9.44 -1.05
N CYS A 127 8.35 10.21 -0.53
CA CYS A 127 9.72 9.75 -0.35
C CYS A 127 9.85 8.59 0.64
N ALA A 128 9.11 8.63 1.74
CA ALA A 128 9.20 7.61 2.79
C ALA A 128 8.53 6.30 2.38
N VAL A 129 7.35 6.37 1.74
CA VAL A 129 6.66 5.18 1.23
C VAL A 129 7.42 4.57 0.05
N GLU A 130 7.97 5.39 -0.85
CA GLU A 130 8.82 4.88 -1.93
C GLU A 130 10.08 4.19 -1.39
N PHE A 131 10.72 4.78 -0.37
CA PHE A 131 11.87 4.17 0.31
C PHE A 131 11.50 2.81 0.90
N LEU A 132 10.43 2.74 1.70
CA LEU A 132 9.97 1.52 2.33
C LEU A 132 9.61 0.45 1.28
N GLY A 133 8.90 0.85 0.22
CA GLY A 133 8.52 -0.03 -0.88
C GLY A 133 9.71 -0.66 -1.59
N LYS A 134 10.68 0.16 -1.99
CA LYS A 134 11.93 -0.29 -2.63
C LYS A 134 12.80 -1.15 -1.73
N LEU A 135 12.78 -0.89 -0.42
CA LEU A 135 13.47 -1.70 0.58
C LEU A 135 12.81 -3.08 0.73
N LEU A 136 11.48 -3.12 0.83
CA LEU A 136 10.70 -4.34 1.04
C LEU A 136 10.66 -5.23 -0.19
N GLU A 137 10.68 -4.67 -1.41
CA GLU A 137 10.61 -5.45 -2.66
C GLU A 137 11.59 -6.64 -2.72
N PRO A 138 12.92 -6.46 -2.52
CA PRO A 138 13.85 -7.58 -2.48
C PRO A 138 13.63 -8.46 -1.24
N LEU A 139 13.37 -7.88 -0.06
CA LEU A 139 13.18 -8.62 1.19
C LEU A 139 12.02 -9.63 1.12
N MET A 140 10.93 -9.27 0.44
CA MET A 140 9.75 -10.11 0.27
C MET A 140 9.90 -11.18 -0.81
N SER A 141 11.10 -11.34 -1.40
CA SER A 141 11.36 -12.40 -2.39
C SER A 141 11.55 -13.78 -1.74
N ALA A 142 11.75 -13.83 -0.42
CA ALA A 142 11.81 -15.07 0.35
C ALA A 142 10.51 -15.29 1.13
N ALA A 143 10.00 -16.51 1.07
CA ALA A 143 8.74 -16.88 1.72
C ALA A 143 8.81 -16.76 3.26
N GLU A 144 9.96 -17.06 3.85
CA GLU A 144 10.18 -16.96 5.29
C GLU A 144 10.12 -15.50 5.78
N HIS A 145 10.75 -14.58 5.04
CA HIS A 145 10.68 -13.14 5.35
C HIS A 145 9.25 -12.62 5.24
N SER A 146 8.54 -13.00 4.17
CA SER A 146 7.14 -12.62 3.96
C SER A 146 6.25 -13.07 5.13
N ARG A 147 6.35 -14.33 5.55
CA ARG A 147 5.59 -14.85 6.71
C ARG A 147 5.99 -14.14 8.01
N ALA A 148 7.27 -13.88 8.23
CA ALA A 148 7.74 -13.17 9.43
C ALA A 148 7.24 -11.71 9.46
N PHE A 149 7.19 -11.03 8.32
CA PHE A 149 6.64 -9.69 8.19
C PHE A 149 5.13 -9.67 8.50
N VAL A 150 4.37 -10.64 7.97
CA VAL A 150 2.94 -10.80 8.26
C VAL A 150 2.68 -11.04 9.75
N ARG A 151 3.41 -11.98 10.37
CA ARG A 151 3.26 -12.28 11.82
C ARG A 151 3.49 -11.07 12.72
N LYS A 152 4.23 -10.08 12.25
CA LYS A 152 4.52 -8.83 12.98
C LYS A 152 3.53 -7.70 12.67
N GLY A 153 2.46 -7.97 11.94
CA GLY A 153 1.46 -6.96 11.56
C GLY A 153 1.89 -6.10 10.37
N GLY A 154 2.81 -6.59 9.52
CA GLY A 154 3.33 -5.82 8.40
C GLY A 154 2.27 -5.44 7.37
N ILE A 155 1.35 -6.36 7.03
CA ILE A 155 0.25 -6.07 6.11
C ILE A 155 -0.66 -4.98 6.65
N GLU A 156 -1.08 -5.10 7.91
CA GLU A 156 -1.88 -4.10 8.62
C GLU A 156 -1.24 -2.71 8.54
N SER A 157 0.08 -2.63 8.78
CA SER A 157 0.82 -1.37 8.70
C SER A 157 0.83 -0.77 7.29
N LEU A 158 1.03 -1.59 6.25
CA LEU A 158 1.03 -1.13 4.84
C LEU A 158 -0.36 -0.66 4.39
N LEU A 159 -1.41 -1.37 4.80
CA LEU A 159 -2.78 -1.00 4.44
C LEU A 159 -3.25 0.24 5.20
N ARG A 160 -2.72 0.52 6.39
CA ARG A 160 -2.93 1.81 7.07
C ARG A 160 -2.34 2.98 6.31
N ILE A 161 -1.22 2.80 5.58
CA ILE A 161 -0.69 3.85 4.69
C ILE A 161 -1.68 4.15 3.57
N LEU A 162 -2.33 3.14 2.99
CA LEU A 162 -3.35 3.35 1.94
C LEU A 162 -4.64 4.00 2.47
N ALA A 163 -4.85 3.99 3.79
CA ALA A 163 -6.01 4.56 4.46
C ALA A 163 -5.74 5.95 5.07
N ILE A 164 -4.58 6.57 4.80
CA ILE A 164 -4.27 7.91 5.30
C ILE A 164 -5.28 8.92 4.73
N LYS A 165 -5.83 9.75 5.60
CA LYS A 165 -6.65 10.91 5.24
C LYS A 165 -5.82 11.96 4.50
N ASP A 166 -6.41 12.60 3.49
CA ASP A 166 -5.75 13.59 2.63
C ASP A 166 -4.58 13.01 1.82
N LEU A 167 -4.72 11.78 1.31
CA LEU A 167 -3.75 11.18 0.40
C LEU A 167 -3.65 12.01 -0.90
N PRO A 168 -2.45 12.21 -1.48
CA PRO A 168 -2.32 12.93 -2.75
C PRO A 168 -3.18 12.30 -3.85
N PRO A 169 -3.85 13.09 -4.70
CA PRO A 169 -4.79 12.56 -5.70
C PRO A 169 -4.12 11.68 -6.77
N ASN A 170 -2.81 11.81 -6.94
CA ASN A 170 -2.00 11.00 -7.84
C ASN A 170 -1.24 9.88 -7.13
N PHE A 171 -1.50 9.63 -5.84
CA PHE A 171 -0.76 8.63 -5.07
C PHE A 171 -0.87 7.23 -5.67
N SER A 172 -2.05 6.81 -6.15
CA SER A 172 -2.25 5.52 -6.84
C SER A 172 -1.37 5.37 -8.08
N ARG A 173 -1.08 6.48 -8.77
CA ARG A 173 -0.26 6.52 -10.00
C ARG A 173 1.20 6.81 -9.74
N SER A 174 1.54 7.24 -8.51
CA SER A 174 2.91 7.48 -8.09
C SER A 174 3.66 6.18 -7.88
N ASP A 175 4.99 6.24 -7.90
CA ASP A 175 5.83 5.07 -7.61
C ASP A 175 5.58 4.57 -6.18
N SER A 176 5.36 5.46 -5.22
CA SER A 176 5.01 5.12 -3.83
C SER A 176 3.79 4.20 -3.75
N GLY A 177 2.68 4.55 -4.43
CA GLY A 177 1.47 3.75 -4.44
C GLY A 177 1.66 2.40 -5.15
N ARG A 178 2.37 2.39 -6.28
CA ARG A 178 2.69 1.17 -7.03
C ARG A 178 3.55 0.20 -6.22
N PHE A 179 4.52 0.70 -5.46
CA PHE A 179 5.35 -0.15 -4.62
C PHE A 179 4.56 -0.82 -3.49
N VAL A 180 3.60 -0.13 -2.86
CA VAL A 180 2.75 -0.77 -1.84
C VAL A 180 1.98 -1.94 -2.46
N VAL A 181 1.39 -1.74 -3.64
CA VAL A 181 0.68 -2.81 -4.37
C VAL A 181 1.61 -3.97 -4.72
N LEU A 182 2.80 -3.68 -5.25
CA LEU A 182 3.81 -4.67 -5.62
C LEU A 182 4.24 -5.52 -4.42
N VAL A 183 4.57 -4.87 -3.30
CA VAL A 183 5.04 -5.53 -2.08
C VAL A 183 3.95 -6.42 -1.50
N VAL A 184 2.70 -5.94 -1.42
CA VAL A 184 1.59 -6.77 -0.94
C VAL A 184 1.35 -7.96 -1.87
N GLY A 185 1.44 -7.78 -3.19
CA GLY A 185 1.35 -8.89 -4.16
C GLY A 185 2.45 -9.95 -3.94
N LYS A 186 3.70 -9.52 -3.72
CA LYS A 186 4.82 -10.43 -3.37
C LYS A 186 4.59 -11.19 -2.06
N ILE A 187 4.05 -10.52 -1.05
CA ILE A 187 3.73 -11.19 0.23
C ILE A 187 2.60 -12.20 0.01
N ALA A 188 1.55 -11.82 -0.71
CA ALA A 188 0.40 -12.68 -1.03
C ALA A 188 0.81 -13.92 -1.82
N PHE A 189 1.81 -13.82 -2.71
CA PHE A 189 2.37 -14.96 -3.42
C PHE A 189 2.91 -16.04 -2.45
N HIS A 190 3.49 -15.64 -1.32
CA HIS A 190 4.08 -16.56 -0.35
C HIS A 190 3.14 -16.98 0.78
N THR A 191 2.17 -16.13 1.13
CA THR A 191 1.17 -16.43 2.16
C THR A 191 -0.19 -15.82 1.79
N PRO A 192 -0.92 -16.43 0.83
CA PRO A 192 -2.16 -15.86 0.31
C PRO A 192 -3.25 -15.76 1.39
N SER A 193 -3.41 -16.80 2.21
CA SER A 193 -4.45 -16.87 3.23
C SER A 193 -4.33 -15.78 4.29
N ASP A 194 -3.10 -15.45 4.71
CA ASP A 194 -2.87 -14.43 5.73
C ASP A 194 -3.06 -13.00 5.17
N VAL A 195 -2.87 -12.79 3.86
CA VAL A 195 -2.98 -11.47 3.22
C VAL A 195 -4.40 -11.19 2.73
N LEU A 196 -5.03 -12.17 2.08
CA LEU A 196 -6.32 -11.99 1.43
C LEU A 196 -7.42 -11.59 2.40
N GLY A 197 -7.47 -12.21 3.58
CA GLY A 197 -8.49 -11.90 4.59
C GLY A 197 -8.47 -10.43 5.00
N GLU A 198 -7.28 -9.89 5.29
CA GLU A 198 -7.11 -8.50 5.70
C GLU A 198 -7.41 -7.51 4.56
N VAL A 199 -6.91 -7.79 3.36
CA VAL A 199 -7.16 -6.96 2.17
C VAL A 199 -8.65 -6.93 1.81
N MET A 200 -9.32 -8.08 1.82
CA MET A 200 -10.75 -8.18 1.54
C MET A 200 -11.59 -7.45 2.59
N SER A 201 -11.27 -7.62 3.88
CA SER A 201 -11.97 -6.94 4.98
C SER A 201 -11.95 -5.41 4.80
N ARG A 202 -10.78 -4.84 4.51
CA ARG A 202 -10.63 -3.40 4.27
C ARG A 202 -11.35 -2.93 3.01
N MET A 203 -11.26 -3.70 1.93
CA MET A 203 -11.94 -3.36 0.69
C MET A 203 -13.47 -3.36 0.83
N LEU A 204 -14.03 -4.36 1.52
CA LEU A 204 -15.46 -4.40 1.84
C LEU A 204 -15.89 -3.18 2.66
N ASN A 205 -15.07 -2.73 3.60
CA ASN A 205 -15.34 -1.50 4.36
C ASN A 205 -15.32 -0.25 3.48
N VAL A 206 -14.35 -0.13 2.56
CA VAL A 206 -14.30 0.96 1.58
C VAL A 206 -15.52 0.93 0.67
N LEU A 207 -15.91 -0.25 0.17
CA LEU A 207 -17.11 -0.44 -0.66
C LEU A 207 -18.38 0.01 0.04
N ARG A 208 -18.59 -0.42 1.29
CA ARG A 208 -19.74 0.01 2.09
C ARG A 208 -19.75 1.52 2.27
N GLY A 209 -18.59 2.12 2.50
CA GLY A 209 -18.43 3.58 2.58
C GLY A 209 -18.82 4.27 1.28
N VAL A 210 -18.35 3.78 0.13
CA VAL A 210 -18.71 4.28 -1.20
C VAL A 210 -20.21 4.13 -1.44
N GLN A 211 -20.80 2.97 -1.14
CA GLN A 211 -22.23 2.72 -1.33
C GLN A 211 -23.09 3.65 -0.47
N ALA A 212 -22.69 3.92 0.77
CA ALA A 212 -23.36 4.88 1.65
C ALA A 212 -23.19 6.33 1.17
N ALA A 213 -22.02 6.68 0.63
CA ALA A 213 -21.72 8.02 0.13
C ALA A 213 -22.37 8.33 -1.22
N PHE A 214 -22.52 7.32 -2.08
CA PHE A 214 -22.97 7.42 -3.47
C PHE A 214 -24.21 6.55 -3.75
N SER A 215 -25.22 6.61 -2.88
CA SER A 215 -26.51 6.00 -3.21
C SER A 215 -27.09 6.65 -4.48
N ARG A 216 -27.82 5.89 -5.30
CA ARG A 216 -28.42 6.38 -6.56
C ARG A 216 -29.22 7.67 -6.37
N ALA A 217 -29.98 7.76 -5.28
CA ALA A 217 -30.73 8.96 -4.91
C ALA A 217 -29.82 10.18 -4.65
N LYS A 218 -28.71 9.99 -3.95
CA LYS A 218 -27.76 11.04 -3.61
C LYS A 218 -26.92 11.48 -4.80
N VAL A 219 -26.57 10.56 -5.70
CA VAL A 219 -25.89 10.88 -6.98
C VAL A 219 -26.81 11.71 -7.87
N LEU A 220 -28.10 11.38 -7.96
CA LEU A 220 -29.08 12.17 -8.70
C LEU A 220 -29.32 13.55 -8.08
N GLU A 221 -29.36 13.64 -6.76
CA GLU A 221 -29.46 14.89 -6.02
C GLU A 221 -28.24 15.80 -6.27
N ILE A 222 -27.03 15.23 -6.25
CA ILE A 222 -25.79 15.95 -6.59
C ILE A 222 -25.77 16.36 -8.07
N ALA A 223 -26.26 15.51 -8.97
CA ALA A 223 -26.35 15.84 -10.39
C ALA A 223 -27.34 16.98 -10.66
N ALA A 224 -28.42 17.06 -9.88
CA ALA A 224 -29.43 18.12 -9.93
C ALA A 224 -29.01 19.42 -9.20
N ALA A 225 -27.94 19.38 -8.39
CA ALA A 225 -27.48 20.54 -7.65
C ALA A 225 -26.82 21.60 -8.57
N PRO A 226 -26.88 22.90 -8.22
CA PRO A 226 -26.16 23.95 -8.94
C PRO A 226 -24.64 23.68 -8.95
N GLU A 227 -23.94 24.04 -10.03
CA GLU A 227 -22.48 23.85 -10.23
C GLU A 227 -21.63 24.17 -8.98
N GLY A 228 -21.92 25.27 -8.29
CA GLY A 228 -21.19 25.68 -7.08
C GLY A 228 -21.40 24.79 -5.84
N ALA A 229 -22.47 24.00 -5.79
CA ALA A 229 -22.79 23.08 -4.69
C ALA A 229 -22.31 21.64 -4.92
N LYS A 230 -22.05 21.26 -6.18
CA LYS A 230 -21.55 19.92 -6.55
C LYS A 230 -20.17 19.65 -5.93
N GLY A 231 -19.29 20.65 -5.88
CA GLY A 231 -17.92 20.51 -5.38
C GLY A 231 -17.84 20.11 -3.89
N ALA A 232 -18.71 20.67 -3.04
CA ALA A 232 -18.74 20.33 -1.61
C ALA A 232 -19.33 18.95 -1.35
N ALA A 233 -20.33 18.54 -2.13
CA ALA A 233 -20.95 17.21 -2.01
C ALA A 233 -20.01 16.07 -2.48
N PHE A 234 -19.13 16.34 -3.46
CA PHE A 234 -18.14 15.39 -3.95
C PHE A 234 -16.84 15.33 -3.13
N ALA A 235 -16.56 16.33 -2.28
CA ALA A 235 -15.29 16.40 -1.53
C ALA A 235 -15.07 15.17 -0.62
N GLY A 236 -16.10 14.74 0.13
CA GLY A 236 -16.04 13.51 0.94
C GLY A 236 -16.04 12.23 0.11
N GLY A 237 -16.53 12.29 -1.13
CA GLY A 237 -16.54 11.17 -2.06
C GLY A 237 -15.18 10.92 -2.72
N LYS A 238 -14.37 11.95 -2.92
CA LYS A 238 -13.07 11.86 -3.60
C LYS A 238 -12.08 10.96 -2.87
N GLU A 239 -12.03 11.04 -1.54
CA GLU A 239 -11.17 10.17 -0.71
C GLU A 239 -11.59 8.70 -0.83
N LEU A 240 -12.90 8.43 -0.80
CA LEU A 240 -13.45 7.08 -0.95
C LEU A 240 -13.18 6.51 -2.34
N LEU A 241 -13.24 7.32 -3.39
CA LEU A 241 -12.90 6.91 -4.75
C LEU A 241 -11.42 6.60 -4.92
N LEU A 242 -10.53 7.41 -4.34
CA LEU A 242 -9.09 7.14 -4.33
C LEU A 242 -8.78 5.86 -3.55
N ALA A 243 -9.40 5.68 -2.39
CA ALA A 243 -9.26 4.44 -1.61
C ALA A 243 -9.74 3.23 -2.43
N LEU A 244 -10.88 3.34 -3.13
CA LEU A 244 -11.40 2.29 -3.99
C LEU A 244 -10.46 1.96 -5.16
N GLU A 245 -9.88 2.96 -5.82
CA GLU A 245 -8.87 2.79 -6.88
C GLU A 245 -7.64 2.04 -6.36
N LEU A 246 -7.14 2.40 -5.16
CA LEU A 246 -6.00 1.75 -4.53
C LEU A 246 -6.27 0.28 -4.18
N HIS A 247 -7.42 -0.01 -3.56
CA HIS A 247 -7.78 -1.39 -3.19
C HIS A 247 -8.07 -2.26 -4.43
N THR A 248 -8.64 -1.68 -5.49
CA THR A 248 -8.83 -2.38 -6.76
C THR A 248 -7.48 -2.70 -7.42
N SER A 249 -6.53 -1.75 -7.39
CA SER A 249 -5.17 -1.96 -7.89
C SER A 249 -4.44 -3.03 -7.07
N LEU A 250 -4.64 -3.05 -5.75
CA LEU A 250 -4.10 -4.05 -4.84
C LEU A 250 -4.58 -5.45 -5.17
N LEU A 251 -5.90 -5.63 -5.34
CA LEU A 251 -6.45 -6.93 -5.73
C LEU A 251 -5.99 -7.36 -7.12
N SER A 252 -5.95 -6.44 -8.09
CA SER A 252 -5.40 -6.74 -9.40
C SER A 252 -3.94 -7.18 -9.33
N GLY A 253 -3.14 -6.56 -8.46
CA GLY A 253 -1.76 -6.93 -8.20
C GLY A 253 -1.63 -8.33 -7.60
N ILE A 254 -2.41 -8.61 -6.56
CA ILE A 254 -2.46 -9.93 -5.90
C ILE A 254 -2.89 -11.02 -6.90
N VAL A 255 -3.98 -10.82 -7.63
CA VAL A 255 -4.47 -11.74 -8.68
C VAL A 255 -3.39 -11.94 -9.76
N GLY A 256 -2.71 -10.86 -10.16
CA GLY A 256 -1.61 -10.90 -11.10
C GLY A 256 -0.44 -11.75 -10.61
N SER A 257 -0.08 -11.65 -9.33
CA SER A 257 0.97 -12.46 -8.71
C SER A 257 0.64 -13.96 -8.70
N PHE A 258 -0.64 -14.35 -8.71
CA PHE A 258 -1.06 -15.75 -8.79
C PHE A 258 -1.11 -16.31 -10.22
N ARG A 259 -0.99 -15.47 -11.27
CA ARG A 259 -0.98 -15.95 -12.66
C ARG A 259 0.31 -16.72 -12.93
N GLY A 260 0.23 -18.05 -12.89
CA GLY A 260 1.34 -18.97 -13.19
C GLY A 260 1.87 -19.77 -11.99
N SER A 261 1.33 -19.56 -10.79
CA SER A 261 1.65 -20.38 -9.63
C SER A 261 0.72 -21.59 -9.54
N SER A 262 1.28 -22.78 -9.33
CA SER A 262 0.54 -24.00 -8.95
C SER A 262 0.03 -23.97 -7.50
N THR A 263 0.21 -22.86 -6.78
CA THR A 263 -0.34 -22.65 -5.45
C THR A 263 -1.86 -22.63 -5.56
N GLY A 264 -2.49 -23.72 -5.16
CA GLY A 264 -3.93 -23.93 -5.14
C GLY A 264 -4.67 -23.00 -4.18
N VAL A 265 -4.60 -21.69 -4.43
CA VAL A 265 -5.77 -20.85 -4.14
C VAL A 265 -6.82 -21.39 -5.08
N GLU A 266 -7.65 -22.30 -4.57
CA GLU A 266 -8.83 -22.75 -5.27
C GLU A 266 -9.68 -21.49 -5.51
N TRP A 267 -9.53 -20.88 -6.68
CA TRP A 267 -10.43 -19.83 -7.14
C TRP A 267 -11.87 -20.34 -7.19
N GLU A 268 -12.03 -21.66 -7.24
CA GLU A 268 -13.27 -22.43 -7.11
C GLU A 268 -13.80 -22.51 -5.68
N SER A 269 -13.02 -22.10 -4.67
CA SER A 269 -13.49 -22.00 -3.29
C SER A 269 -14.47 -20.82 -3.12
N ALA A 270 -15.28 -20.88 -2.07
CA ALA A 270 -16.18 -19.78 -1.70
C ALA A 270 -15.42 -18.44 -1.51
N ALA A 271 -14.18 -18.48 -1.00
CA ALA A 271 -13.34 -17.31 -0.82
C ALA A 271 -12.89 -16.70 -2.16
N GLY A 272 -12.51 -17.54 -3.14
CA GLY A 272 -12.15 -17.09 -4.49
C GLY A 272 -13.33 -16.47 -5.23
N THR A 273 -14.51 -17.07 -5.11
CA THR A 273 -15.76 -16.55 -5.69
C THR A 273 -16.14 -15.19 -5.09
N GLU A 274 -16.04 -15.06 -3.76
CA GLU A 274 -16.33 -13.80 -3.07
C GLU A 274 -15.34 -12.70 -3.46
N LEU A 275 -14.06 -13.03 -3.62
CA LEU A 275 -13.03 -12.10 -4.10
C LEU A 275 -13.36 -11.56 -5.49
N VAL A 276 -13.77 -12.42 -6.43
CA VAL A 276 -14.15 -12.02 -7.79
C VAL A 276 -15.40 -11.13 -7.77
N LYS A 277 -16.39 -11.46 -6.94
CA LYS A 277 -17.60 -10.65 -6.77
C LYS A 277 -17.27 -9.25 -6.26
N VAL A 278 -16.47 -9.15 -5.20
CA VAL A 278 -16.00 -7.88 -4.63
C VAL A 278 -15.22 -7.06 -5.67
N CYS A 279 -14.34 -7.70 -6.46
CA CYS A 279 -13.63 -7.02 -7.56
C CYS A 279 -14.61 -6.45 -8.60
N ALA A 280 -15.62 -7.22 -8.99
CA ALA A 280 -16.61 -6.81 -9.98
C ALA A 280 -17.46 -5.63 -9.48
N GLU A 281 -17.90 -5.69 -8.22
CA GLU A 281 -18.64 -4.60 -7.57
C GLU A 281 -17.80 -3.33 -7.48
N CYS A 282 -16.52 -3.43 -7.08
CA CYS A 282 -15.61 -2.28 -7.05
C CYS A 282 -15.39 -1.65 -8.42
N TYR A 283 -15.16 -2.48 -9.44
CA TYR A 283 -14.97 -2.00 -10.80
C TYR A 283 -16.23 -1.30 -11.34
N LEU A 284 -17.41 -1.86 -11.07
CA LEU A 284 -18.68 -1.25 -11.45
C LEU A 284 -18.89 0.09 -10.72
N ALA A 285 -18.67 0.13 -9.41
CA ALA A 285 -18.77 1.36 -8.61
C ALA A 285 -17.83 2.45 -9.13
N LEU A 286 -16.57 2.12 -9.45
CA LEU A 286 -15.61 3.04 -10.05
C LEU A 286 -16.09 3.56 -11.41
N ARG A 287 -16.61 2.69 -12.27
CA ARG A 287 -17.13 3.07 -13.59
C ARG A 287 -18.34 3.99 -13.50
N LEU A 288 -19.28 3.71 -12.59
CA LEU A 288 -20.45 4.55 -12.35
C LEU A 288 -20.05 5.93 -11.85
N CYS A 289 -19.13 6.00 -10.88
CA CYS A 289 -18.63 7.27 -10.35
C CYS A 289 -17.85 8.06 -11.41
N SER A 290 -17.02 7.40 -12.23
CA SER A 290 -16.32 8.04 -13.34
C SER A 290 -17.29 8.63 -14.37
N SER A 291 -18.36 7.90 -14.71
CA SER A 291 -19.36 8.36 -15.68
C SER A 291 -20.09 9.61 -15.18
N ALA A 292 -20.50 9.60 -13.91
CA ALA A 292 -21.17 10.74 -13.26
C ALA A 292 -20.28 12.00 -13.21
N LEU A 293 -18.96 11.85 -13.05
CA LEU A 293 -18.01 12.96 -13.07
C LEU A 293 -17.75 13.51 -14.47
N THR A 294 -17.78 12.67 -15.51
CA THR A 294 -17.58 13.12 -16.90
C THR A 294 -18.78 13.82 -17.52
N GLN A 295 -20.00 13.52 -17.05
CA GLN A 295 -21.22 14.15 -17.58
C GLN A 295 -21.47 15.59 -17.10
N GLY A 296 -20.62 16.12 -16.21
CA GLY A 296 -20.65 17.53 -15.79
C GLY A 296 -19.72 18.46 -16.56
N GLY A 297 -18.90 17.95 -17.50
CA GLY A 297 -17.76 18.69 -18.04
C GLY A 297 -17.85 19.12 -19.50
N ASP A 298 -18.49 18.36 -20.38
CA ASP A 298 -18.55 18.70 -21.81
C ASP A 298 -19.80 18.11 -22.47
N GLY A 299 -20.53 18.96 -23.19
CA GLY A 299 -21.59 18.56 -24.11
C GLY A 299 -21.05 17.86 -25.36
N HIS A 300 -20.15 16.90 -25.19
CA HIS A 300 -19.64 16.07 -26.28
C HIS A 300 -19.69 14.59 -25.90
N ASN A 301 -20.72 13.96 -26.45
CA ASN A 301 -21.00 12.53 -26.39
C ASN A 301 -19.92 11.76 -27.18
N PRO A 302 -19.02 10.97 -26.55
CA PRO A 302 -18.00 10.22 -27.27
C PRO A 302 -18.58 8.88 -27.75
N LEU A 303 -19.68 8.91 -28.49
CA LEU A 303 -20.27 7.72 -29.15
C LEU A 303 -20.82 8.04 -30.54
N THR A 304 -20.30 9.06 -31.22
CA THR A 304 -20.55 9.26 -32.66
C THR A 304 -19.26 9.10 -33.44
N THR A 305 -18.80 7.87 -33.59
CA THR A 305 -18.11 7.49 -34.83
C THR A 305 -18.40 6.04 -35.16
N ARG A 306 -19.00 5.88 -36.35
CA ARG A 306 -19.07 4.67 -37.17
C ARG A 306 -20.33 3.79 -37.02
N GLU A 307 -21.44 4.32 -37.49
CA GLU A 307 -22.44 3.50 -38.18
C GLU A 307 -21.87 3.06 -39.54
N THR A 308 -21.77 1.75 -39.76
CA THR A 308 -22.37 1.08 -40.93
C THR A 308 -22.43 -0.42 -40.69
N ASN A 309 -23.65 -0.96 -40.84
CA ASN A 309 -24.05 -2.36 -41.05
C ASN A 309 -24.32 -3.26 -39.84
N GLY A 310 -25.61 -3.61 -39.70
CA GLY A 310 -26.08 -4.84 -39.05
C GLY A 310 -26.97 -4.59 -37.84
N GLY A 311 -28.28 -4.59 -38.04
CA GLY A 311 -29.27 -4.34 -36.98
C GLY A 311 -29.21 -5.35 -35.84
N ALA A 312 -28.85 -4.86 -34.65
CA ALA A 312 -29.27 -5.39 -33.36
C ALA A 312 -29.27 -4.23 -32.36
N LYS A 313 -30.44 -3.88 -31.82
CA LYS A 313 -30.55 -2.92 -30.71
C LYS A 313 -29.84 -3.52 -29.50
N LEU A 314 -28.66 -2.99 -29.13
CA LEU A 314 -28.07 -3.23 -27.82
C LEU A 314 -28.77 -2.34 -26.80
N GLN A 315 -29.57 -2.96 -25.94
CA GLN A 315 -30.16 -2.36 -24.74
C GLN A 315 -29.04 -1.86 -23.81
N SER A 316 -29.27 -0.75 -23.12
CA SER A 316 -28.31 -0.22 -22.15
C SER A 316 -28.12 -1.20 -20.98
N PRO A 317 -26.88 -1.41 -20.46
CA PRO A 317 -26.63 -2.30 -19.33
C PRO A 317 -27.15 -1.75 -17.98
N ILE A 318 -27.82 -0.60 -17.99
CA ILE A 318 -28.40 0.04 -16.79
C ILE A 318 -29.84 -0.44 -16.56
N ASP A 319 -30.53 -0.94 -17.59
CA ASP A 319 -31.95 -1.29 -17.52
C ASP A 319 -32.23 -2.72 -17.03
N THR A 320 -31.20 -3.52 -16.73
CA THR A 320 -31.32 -4.96 -16.43
C THR A 320 -30.95 -5.38 -15.00
N LEU A 321 -30.66 -4.46 -14.09
CA LEU A 321 -30.41 -4.80 -12.68
C LEU A 321 -31.70 -4.66 -11.84
N PRO A 322 -32.27 -5.75 -11.31
CA PRO A 322 -33.43 -5.67 -10.40
C PRO A 322 -33.02 -5.07 -9.04
N ASP A 323 -33.89 -4.22 -8.49
CA ASP A 323 -33.67 -3.38 -7.30
C ASP A 323 -33.42 -4.15 -5.97
N ASP A 324 -33.57 -5.47 -5.94
CA ASP A 324 -33.71 -6.26 -4.69
C ASP A 324 -32.57 -7.25 -4.35
N GLN A 325 -31.38 -7.16 -4.94
CA GLN A 325 -30.29 -8.15 -4.69
C GLN A 325 -28.98 -7.62 -4.09
N ILE A 326 -29.03 -6.58 -3.26
CA ILE A 326 -27.92 -6.28 -2.33
C ILE A 326 -28.38 -6.50 -0.89
N SER A 327 -28.65 -7.76 -0.54
CA SER A 327 -28.75 -8.20 0.85
C SER A 327 -27.43 -8.81 1.27
N ILE A 328 -26.69 -8.12 2.14
CA ILE A 328 -25.46 -8.61 2.74
C ILE A 328 -25.86 -9.44 3.97
N VAL A 329 -25.92 -10.76 3.82
CA VAL A 329 -25.96 -11.67 4.96
C VAL A 329 -24.51 -11.92 5.39
N PRO A 330 -24.11 -11.62 6.64
CA PRO A 330 -22.76 -11.93 7.11
C PRO A 330 -22.53 -13.44 7.08
N PRO A 331 -21.28 -13.92 6.89
CA PRO A 331 -20.99 -15.33 7.10
C PRO A 331 -21.29 -15.65 8.56
N SER A 332 -22.27 -16.53 8.76
CA SER A 332 -22.44 -17.22 10.04
C SER A 332 -21.11 -17.85 10.40
N ALA A 333 -20.60 -17.56 11.59
CA ALA A 333 -19.54 -18.34 12.19
C ALA A 333 -19.98 -19.81 12.23
N ALA A 334 -19.47 -20.61 11.30
CA ALA A 334 -19.64 -22.05 11.30
C ALA A 334 -18.37 -22.65 11.91
N ALA A 335 -18.61 -23.46 12.94
CA ALA A 335 -17.66 -24.16 13.79
C ALA A 335 -16.70 -25.10 13.04
#